data_AF-A0A497RGY3-F1
#
_entry.id   AF-A0A497RGY3-F1
#
_cell.length_a   1.000
_cell.length_b   1.000
_cell.length_c   1.000
_cell.angle_alpha   90.00
_cell.angle_beta   90.00
_cell.angle_gamma   90.00
#
_symmetry.space_group_name_H-M   'P 1'
#
loop_
_entity.id
_entity.type
_entity.pdbx_description
1 polymer ?
#
loop_
_entity_poly.entity_id
_entity_poly.type
_entity_poly.pdbx_seq_one_letter_code
_entity_poly.pdbx_strand_id
1 'polypeptide(L)' 'MKVFVTGATGLLGHKVVMEATNKGYEIYATCFRTNPSTYISANWIKLDLANKVRVMDVLFK' A
#
# COMPACT_ATOMS: atom_id res chain seq x y z
N MET A 1 4.23 -3.35 -14.12
CA MET A 1 4.29 -1.96 -13.61
C MET A 1 3.95 -2.00 -12.13
N LYS A 2 4.76 -1.34 -11.29
CA LYS A 2 4.58 -1.31 -9.83
C LYS A 2 3.77 -0.08 -9.43
N VAL A 3 2.80 -0.25 -8.53
CA VAL A 3 1.98 0.86 -8.03
C VAL A 3 2.10 0.92 -6.51
N PHE A 4 2.45 2.11 -6.01
CA PHE A 4 2.53 2.38 -4.58
C PHE A 4 1.28 3.15 -4.14
N VAL A 5 0.52 2.59 -3.19
CA VAL A 5 -0.73 3.16 -2.71
C VAL A 5 -0.60 3.56 -1.26
N THR A 6 -0.67 4.87 -1.00
CA THR A 6 -0.74 5.43 0.34
C THR A 6 -2.16 5.39 0.89
N GLY A 7 -2.31 5.39 2.22
CA GLY A 7 -3.65 5.37 2.85
C GLY A 7 -4.49 4.15 2.44
N ALA A 8 -3.84 3.03 2.11
CA ALA A 8 -4.46 1.85 1.52
C ALA A 8 -5.48 1.14 2.44
N THR A 9 -5.44 1.41 3.75
CA THR A 9 -6.44 0.93 4.71
C THR A 9 -7.67 1.84 4.81
N GLY A 10 -7.65 3.02 4.18
CA GLY A 10 -8.80 3.92 4.09
C GLY A 10 -9.77 3.51 2.97
N LEU A 11 -10.95 4.15 2.93
CA LEU A 11 -12.02 3.77 2.00
C LEU A 11 -11.58 3.77 0.52
N LEU A 12 -10.99 4.88 0.07
CA LEU A 12 -10.54 5.04 -1.32
C LEU A 12 -9.33 4.15 -1.61
N GLY A 13 -8.31 4.19 -0.74
CA GLY A 13 -7.10 3.39 -0.90
C GLY A 13 -7.41 1.90 -1.00
N HIS A 14 -8.32 1.39 -0.16
CA HIS A 14 -8.75 0.01 -0.18
C HIS A 14 -9.40 -0.39 -1.52
N LYS A 15 -10.29 0.45 -2.05
CA LYS A 15 -10.89 0.23 -3.37
C LYS A 15 -9.86 0.27 -4.50
N VAL A 16 -8.92 1.22 -4.44
CA VAL A 16 -7.84 1.32 -5.44
C VAL A 16 -6.96 0.07 -5.43
N VAL A 17 -6.51 -0.38 -4.25
CA VAL A 17 -5.70 -1.61 -4.14
C VAL A 17 -6.48 -2.81 -4.70
N MET A 18 -7.73 -2.99 -4.31
CA MET A 18 -8.57 -4.09 -4.78
C MET A 18 -8.70 -4.12 -6.31
N GLU A 19 -9.13 -3.00 -6.91
CA GLU A 19 -9.33 -2.92 -8.37
C GLU A 19 -8.03 -3.06 -9.14
N ALA A 20 -6.93 -2.49 -8.63
CA ALA A 20 -5.63 -2.57 -9.29
C ALA A 20 -5.02 -3.99 -9.17
N THR A 21 -5.16 -4.66 -8.02
CA THR A 21 -4.80 -6.07 -7.87
C THR A 21 -5.61 -6.95 -8.83
N ASN A 22 -6.93 -6.73 -8.94
CA ASN A 22 -7.80 -7.49 -9.87
C ASN A 22 -7.42 -7.30 -11.34
N LYS A 23 -6.83 -6.14 -11.68
CA LYS A 23 -6.29 -5.85 -13.02
C LYS A 23 -4.88 -6.41 -13.25
N GLY A 24 -4.32 -7.15 -12.29
CA GLY A 24 -3.01 -7.78 -12.41
C GLY A 24 -1.82 -6.84 -12.17
N TYR A 25 -2.04 -5.67 -11.57
CA TYR A 25 -0.94 -4.80 -11.18
C TYR A 25 -0.22 -5.31 -9.92
N GLU A 26 1.08 -5.11 -9.85
CA GLU A 26 1.87 -5.37 -8.65
C GLU A 26 1.71 -4.20 -7.69
N ILE A 27 0.95 -4.41 -6.60
CA ILE A 27 0.59 -3.36 -5.65
C ILE A 27 1.47 -3.43 -4.39
N TYR A 28 1.97 -2.27 -3.99
CA TYR A 28 2.60 -2.01 -2.71
C TYR A 28 1.73 -1.04 -1.92
N ALA A 29 1.14 -1.51 -0.83
CA ALA A 29 0.11 -0.79 -0.09
C ALA A 29 0.62 -0.41 1.31
N THR A 30 0.49 0.85 1.72
CA THR A 30 0.96 1.27 3.05
C THR A 30 -0.14 1.15 4.11
N CYS A 31 0.22 0.65 5.28
CA CYS A 31 -0.60 0.72 6.48
C CYS A 31 0.20 1.33 7.64
N PHE A 32 -0.46 2.04 8.56
CA PHE A 32 0.21 2.61 9.73
C PHE A 32 -0.26 1.94 11.02
N ARG A 33 -1.50 2.23 11.45
CA ARG A 33 -2.11 1.68 12.68
C ARG A 33 -3.09 0.54 12.38
N THR A 34 -3.86 0.67 11.31
CA THR A 34 -4.88 -0.30 10.94
C THR A 34 -4.23 -1.50 10.26
N ASN A 35 -4.62 -2.71 10.67
CA ASN A 35 -4.18 -3.91 9.97
C ASN A 35 -4.85 -4.01 8.60
N PRO A 36 -4.12 -4.48 7.58
CA PRO A 36 -4.68 -4.66 6.25
C PRO A 36 -5.73 -5.78 6.22
N SER A 37 -6.63 -5.69 5.25
CA SER A 37 -7.57 -6.76 4.94
C SER A 37 -6.82 -8.00 4.44
N THR A 38 -7.09 -9.16 5.03
CA THR A 38 -6.45 -10.44 4.69
C THR A 38 -6.84 -10.98 3.31
N TYR A 39 -7.91 -10.48 2.71
CA TYR A 39 -8.45 -10.98 1.44
C TYR A 39 -7.87 -10.30 0.20
N ILE A 40 -7.02 -9.28 0.35
CA ILE A 40 -6.43 -8.54 -0.77
C ILE A 40 -4.96 -8.94 -0.94
N SER A 41 -4.65 -9.53 -2.10
CA SER A 41 -3.29 -9.87 -2.50
C SER A 41 -2.52 -8.60 -2.91
N ALA A 42 -1.89 -7.96 -1.92
CA ALA A 42 -1.01 -6.81 -2.10
C ALA A 42 0.19 -6.91 -1.16
N ASN A 43 1.31 -6.28 -1.53
CA ASN A 43 2.48 -6.19 -0.69
C ASN A 43 2.27 -5.09 0.37
N TRP A 44 1.84 -5.50 1.56
CA TRP A 44 1.55 -4.56 2.64
C TRP A 44 2.82 -4.12 3.37
N ILE A 45 3.04 -2.82 3.43
CA ILE A 45 4.19 -2.20 4.06
C ILE A 45 3.71 -1.37 5.24
N LYS A 46 4.15 -1.73 6.44
CA LYS A 46 3.94 -0.88 7.61
C LYS A 46 4.83 0.34 7.51
N LEU A 47 4.24 1.51 7.32
CA LEU A 47 4.96 2.76 7.08
C LEU A 47 4.24 3.95 7.73
N ASP A 48 5.00 4.74 8.47
CA ASP A 48 4.59 6.08 8.88
C ASP A 48 5.07 7.08 7.81
N LEU A 49 4.13 7.75 7.14
CA LEU A 49 4.44 8.72 6.10
C LEU A 49 5.11 10.00 6.66
N ALA A 50 5.02 10.25 7.97
CA ALA A 50 5.74 11.34 8.60
C ALA A 50 7.25 11.07 8.69
N ASN A 51 7.67 9.79 8.66
CA ASN A 51 9.07 9.41 8.68
C ASN A 51 9.68 9.45 7.27
N LYS A 52 10.24 10.60 6.89
CA LYS A 52 10.81 10.85 5.56
C LYS A 52 11.91 9.85 5.18
N VAL A 53 12.79 9.49 6.11
CA VAL A 53 13.91 8.56 5.83
C VAL A 53 13.36 7.22 5.40
N ARG A 54 12.43 6.67 6.19
CA ARG A 54 11.82 5.37 5.91
C ARG A 54 10.96 5.37 4.64
N VAL A 55 10.32 6.49 4.30
CA VAL A 55 9.59 6.63 3.03
C VAL A 55 10.55 6.51 1.85
N MET A 56 11.70 7.19 1.90
CA MET A 56 12.71 7.12 0.84
C MET A 56 13.28 5.70 0.73
N ASP A 57 13.58 5.04 1.84
CA ASP A 57 14.06 3.67 1.86
C ASP A 57 13.07 2.68 1.24
N VAL A 58 11.76 2.95 1.32
CA VAL A 58 10.72 2.09 0.72
C VAL A 58 10.55 2.35 -0.77
N LEU A 59 10.69 3.61 -1.20
CA LEU A 59 10.47 3.99 -2.60
C LEU A 59 11.66 3.66 -3.51
N PHE A 60 12.88 3.71 -2.99
CA PHE A 60 14.11 3.57 -3.78
C PHE A 60 14.87 2.26 -3.54
N LYS A 61 14.26 1.30 -2.86
CA LYS A 61 14.80 -0.04 -2.65
C LYS A 61 14.22 -1.01 -3.66
#